data_AF-A0A4R8VCN3-F1
#
_entry.id   AF-A0A4R8VCN3-F1
#
_cell.length_a   1.000
_cell.length_b   1.000
_cell.length_c   1.000
_cell.angle_alpha   90.00
_cell.angle_beta   90.00
_cell.angle_gamma   90.00
#
_symmetry.space_group_name_H-M   'P 1'
#
loop_
_entity.id
_entity.type
_entity.pdbx_description
1 polymer ?
#
loop_
_entity_poly.entity_id
_entity_poly.type
_entity_poly.pdbx_seq_one_letter_code
_entity_poly.pdbx_strand_id
1 'polypeptide(L)'
;MRSATTVGSNERKNVETLMDSIGGRYEVTTASSSYLIDLDRQVIRRLPRTGSPEGSLLRRDDELITLLEVIECSVGRRMILLLDLHVFGVPFTARFATQVLSIDPVASPGVEAAQ
;
A
#
# COMPACT_ATOMS: atom_id res chain seq x y z
N MET A 1 41.06 18.90 -5.91
CA MET A 1 41.14 17.44 -5.66
C MET A 1 39.81 16.99 -5.07
N ARG A 2 39.31 15.86 -5.55
CA ARG A 2 37.91 15.38 -5.51
C ARG A 2 37.46 14.99 -4.09
N SER A 3 36.16 15.18 -3.81
CA SER A 3 35.37 14.24 -3.01
C SER A 3 33.92 14.32 -3.49
N ALA A 4 33.54 13.32 -4.28
CA ALA A 4 32.17 13.07 -4.68
C ALA A 4 31.53 12.20 -3.59
N THR A 5 30.49 12.72 -2.94
CA THR A 5 29.64 11.92 -2.05
C THR A 5 28.68 11.13 -2.93
N THR A 6 29.01 9.88 -3.20
CA THR A 6 28.10 8.91 -3.81
C THR A 6 26.93 8.69 -2.84
N VAL A 7 25.79 9.32 -3.12
CA VAL A 7 24.52 8.94 -2.50
C VAL A 7 24.23 7.53 -2.99
N GLY A 8 24.22 6.57 -2.07
CA GLY A 8 23.93 5.17 -2.36
C GLY A 8 22.56 5.06 -3.02
N SER A 9 22.55 4.73 -4.30
CA SER A 9 21.38 4.28 -5.04
C SER A 9 20.89 3.00 -4.37
N ASN A 10 19.98 3.12 -3.42
CA ASN A 10 19.32 1.97 -2.84
C ASN A 10 18.39 1.41 -3.93
N GLU A 11 18.85 0.36 -4.60
CA GLU A 11 18.12 -0.32 -5.66
C GLU A 11 16.88 -0.97 -5.02
N ARG A 12 15.79 -0.18 -4.92
CA ARG A 12 14.48 -0.67 -4.51
C ARG A 12 14.06 -1.69 -5.55
N LYS A 13 14.13 -2.96 -5.18
CA LYS A 13 13.61 -4.04 -6.01
C LYS A 13 12.10 -3.84 -6.10
N ASN A 14 11.62 -3.34 -7.23
CA ASN A 14 10.19 -3.22 -7.51
C ASN A 14 9.57 -4.61 -7.51
N VAL A 15 8.50 -4.77 -6.72
CA VAL A 15 7.73 -6.00 -6.68
C VAL A 15 6.68 -5.91 -7.80
N GLU A 16 6.52 -6.97 -8.59
CA GLU A 16 5.53 -6.97 -9.68
C GLU A 16 4.14 -7.38 -9.19
N THR A 17 4.07 -8.14 -8.10
CA THR A 17 2.81 -8.66 -7.54
C THR A 17 2.91 -8.97 -6.05
N LEU A 18 1.82 -8.75 -5.30
CA LEU A 18 1.67 -9.20 -3.91
C LEU A 18 0.97 -10.56 -3.80
N MET A 19 0.57 -11.18 -4.90
CA MET A 19 -0.21 -12.43 -4.86
C MET A 19 0.57 -13.61 -4.25
N ASP A 20 1.90 -13.57 -4.31
CA ASP A 20 2.78 -14.59 -3.72
C ASP A 20 3.41 -14.13 -2.38
N SER A 21 2.98 -12.98 -1.84
CA SER A 21 3.54 -12.39 -0.62
C SER A 21 2.71 -12.75 0.61
N ILE A 22 3.36 -13.26 1.65
CA ILE A 22 2.71 -13.62 2.92
C ILE A 22 3.04 -12.66 4.08
N GLY A 23 3.86 -11.65 3.84
CA GLY A 23 4.36 -10.73 4.87
C GLY A 23 5.07 -9.53 4.25
N GLY A 24 5.51 -8.61 5.11
CA GLY A 24 6.14 -7.35 4.73
C GLY A 24 5.15 -6.20 4.54
N ARG A 25 5.72 -5.03 4.23
CA ARG A 25 4.99 -3.77 4.11
C ARG A 25 5.32 -3.09 2.79
N TYR A 26 4.28 -2.63 2.12
CA TYR A 26 4.37 -2.13 0.76
C TYR A 26 3.59 -0.83 0.61
N GLU A 27 4.18 0.11 -0.11
CA GLU A 27 3.45 1.22 -0.71
C GLU A 27 3.01 0.80 -2.12
N VAL A 28 1.70 0.70 -2.32
CA VAL A 28 1.08 0.40 -3.60
C VAL A 28 0.51 1.69 -4.17
N THR A 29 1.08 2.15 -5.28
CA THR A 29 0.55 3.31 -6.00
C THR A 29 -0.41 2.86 -7.07
N THR A 30 -1.62 3.41 -7.09
CA THR A 30 -2.59 3.26 -8.19
C THR A 30 -2.78 4.59 -8.92
N ALA A 31 -3.51 4.58 -10.03
CA ALA A 31 -3.79 5.81 -10.80
C ALA A 31 -4.46 6.92 -9.95
N SER A 32 -5.26 6.53 -8.95
CA SER A 32 -6.05 7.46 -8.15
C SER A 32 -5.58 7.63 -6.70
N SER A 33 -4.71 6.77 -6.17
CA SER A 33 -4.36 6.77 -4.73
C SER A 33 -3.05 6.04 -4.45
N SER A 34 -2.50 6.26 -3.28
CA SER A 34 -1.47 5.39 -2.70
C SER A 34 -2.07 4.59 -1.55
N TYR A 35 -1.58 3.38 -1.36
CA TYR A 35 -1.99 2.49 -0.28
C TYR A 35 -0.76 2.02 0.46
N LEU A 36 -0.83 2.06 1.78
CA LEU A 36 0.12 1.39 2.63
C LEU A 36 -0.49 0.06 3.06
N ILE A 37 0.03 -1.04 2.53
CA ILE A 37 -0.39 -2.40 2.85
C ILE A 37 0.65 -3.02 3.78
N ASP A 38 0.22 -3.44 4.97
CA ASP A 38 1.05 -4.08 5.97
C ASP A 38 0.54 -5.51 6.17
N LEU A 39 1.18 -6.47 5.49
CA LEU A 39 0.78 -7.87 5.50
C LEU A 39 1.19 -8.55 6.82
N ASP A 40 2.20 -8.04 7.52
CA ASP A 40 2.58 -8.54 8.84
C ASP A 40 1.50 -8.25 9.89
N ARG A 41 0.90 -7.06 9.82
CA ARG A 41 -0.16 -6.62 10.73
C ARG A 41 -1.57 -6.85 10.20
N GLN A 42 -1.71 -7.29 8.95
CA GLN A 42 -2.99 -7.44 8.25
C GLN A 42 -3.84 -6.16 8.29
N VAL A 43 -3.21 -5.03 7.93
CA VAL A 43 -3.88 -3.72 7.86
C VAL A 43 -3.53 -2.97 6.59
N ILE A 44 -4.43 -2.07 6.20
CA ILE A 44 -4.25 -1.16 5.09
C ILE A 44 -4.60 0.27 5.47
N ARG A 45 -3.89 1.24 4.89
CA ARG A 45 -4.27 2.66 4.91
C ARG A 45 -4.27 3.22 3.49
N ARG A 46 -5.34 3.93 3.12
CA ARG A 46 -5.42 4.63 1.83
C ARG A 46 -5.05 6.10 2.02
N LEU A 47 -4.16 6.58 1.17
CA LEU A 47 -3.83 8.00 1.01
C LEU A 47 -4.38 8.46 -0.36
N PRO A 48 -5.42 9.30 -0.39
CA PRO A 48 -5.97 9.81 -1.65
C PRO A 48 -4.93 10.69 -2.35
N ARG A 49 -4.84 10.58 -3.68
CA ARG A 49 -3.93 11.42 -4.46
C ARG A 49 -4.57 12.76 -4.76
N THR A 50 -4.21 13.78 -3.98
CA THR A 50 -4.70 15.15 -4.16
C THR A 50 -4.34 15.68 -5.55
N GLY A 51 -5.31 16.23 -6.28
CA GLY A 51 -5.10 16.83 -7.61
C GLY A 51 -5.31 15.90 -8.81
N SER A 52 -5.68 14.63 -8.60
CA SER A 52 -6.20 13.76 -9.66
C SER A 52 -7.73 13.83 -9.71
N PRO A 53 -8.38 13.98 -10.89
CA PRO A 53 -9.84 13.85 -11.02
C PRO A 53 -10.38 12.52 -10.51
N GLU A 54 -9.55 11.47 -10.51
CA GLU A 54 -9.90 10.14 -10.00
C GLU A 54 -9.62 9.97 -8.50
N GLY A 55 -8.89 10.91 -7.89
CA GLY A 55 -8.40 10.87 -6.50
C GLY A 55 -9.40 11.37 -5.46
N SER A 56 -10.70 11.16 -5.66
CA SER A 56 -11.73 11.60 -4.73
C SER A 56 -11.51 11.09 -3.31
N LEU A 57 -11.86 11.92 -2.33
CA LEU A 57 -11.91 11.54 -0.92
C LEU A 57 -12.96 10.46 -0.72
N LEU A 58 -12.57 9.36 -0.07
CA LEU A 58 -13.45 8.28 0.31
C LEU A 58 -13.62 8.26 1.84
N ARG A 59 -14.68 7.59 2.30
CA ARG A 59 -14.86 7.35 3.74
C ARG A 59 -13.64 6.57 4.27
N ARG A 60 -13.11 7.02 5.41
CA ARG A 60 -11.96 6.41 6.12
C ARG A 60 -10.63 6.46 5.35
N ASP A 61 -10.43 7.52 4.57
CA ASP A 61 -9.07 7.85 4.13
C ASP A 61 -8.19 8.21 5.34
N ASP A 62 -6.90 7.86 5.25
CA ASP A 62 -5.89 7.97 6.33
C ASP A 62 -6.14 7.12 7.60
N GLU A 63 -7.23 6.35 7.65
CA GLU A 63 -7.47 5.37 8.71
C GLU A 63 -6.81 4.02 8.41
N LEU A 64 -6.37 3.32 9.46
CA LEU A 64 -5.98 1.91 9.38
C LEU A 64 -7.24 1.03 9.41
N ILE A 65 -7.39 0.21 8.38
CA ILE A 65 -8.50 -0.73 8.20
C ILE A 65 -7.93 -2.15 8.22
N THR A 66 -8.66 -3.09 8.83
CA THR A 66 -8.30 -4.51 8.81
C THR A 66 -8.34 -5.03 7.37
N LEU A 67 -7.22 -5.57 6.91
CA LEU A 67 -7.11 -6.30 5.65
C LEU A 67 -7.41 -7.77 5.93
N LEU A 68 -8.39 -8.32 5.23
CA LEU A 68 -8.72 -9.74 5.31
C LEU A 68 -7.99 -10.54 4.24
N GLU A 69 -7.95 -10.01 3.02
CA GLU A 69 -7.36 -10.71 1.87
C GLU A 69 -6.99 -9.74 0.73
N VAL A 70 -5.88 -10.05 0.05
CA VAL A 70 -5.53 -9.45 -1.24
C VAL A 70 -6.01 -10.38 -2.35
N ILE A 71 -7.05 -9.99 -3.08
CA ILE A 71 -7.62 -10.80 -4.16
C ILE A 71 -6.87 -10.57 -5.48
N GLU A 72 -6.43 -9.34 -5.74
CA GLU A 72 -5.55 -9.00 -6.87
C GLU A 72 -4.75 -7.75 -6.52
N CYS A 73 -3.43 -7.82 -6.67
CA CYS A 73 -2.53 -6.67 -6.54
C CYS A 73 -1.25 -6.92 -7.34
N SER A 74 -1.34 -6.75 -8.65
CA SER A 74 -0.21 -6.84 -9.58
C SER A 74 -0.11 -5.57 -10.41
N VAL A 75 1.12 -5.14 -10.69
CA VAL A 75 1.40 -3.99 -11.56
C VAL A 75 0.69 -4.17 -12.90
N GLY A 76 0.00 -3.14 -13.37
CA GLY A 76 -0.77 -3.17 -14.61
C GLY A 76 -2.20 -3.72 -14.47
N ARG A 77 -2.62 -4.19 -13.29
CA ARG A 77 -3.99 -4.68 -13.04
C ARG A 77 -4.75 -3.80 -12.05
N ARG A 78 -6.08 -3.85 -12.06
CA ARG A 78 -6.91 -3.22 -11.02
C ARG A 78 -6.72 -3.96 -9.71
N MET A 79 -6.54 -3.23 -8.61
CA MET A 79 -6.40 -3.84 -7.30
C MET A 79 -7.77 -4.19 -6.70
N ILE A 80 -7.87 -5.35 -6.06
CA ILE A 80 -9.07 -5.87 -5.40
C ILE A 80 -8.68 -6.38 -4.01
N LEU A 81 -9.34 -5.88 -2.97
CA LEU A 81 -9.06 -6.21 -1.57
C LEU A 81 -10.34 -6.56 -0.82
N LEU A 82 -10.25 -7.46 0.15
CA LEU A 82 -11.31 -7.69 1.15
C LEU A 82 -10.92 -7.04 2.47
N LEU A 83 -11.81 -6.21 2.99
CA LEU A 83 -11.58 -5.40 4.18
C LEU A 83 -12.65 -5.66 5.23
N ASP A 84 -12.28 -5.64 6.51
CA ASP A 84 -13.24 -5.54 7.60
C ASP A 84 -13.35 -4.09 8.08
N LEU A 85 -14.54 -3.52 7.93
CA LEU A 85 -14.86 -2.16 8.34
C LEU A 85 -15.47 -2.09 9.75
N HIS A 86 -15.59 -3.21 10.46
CA HIS A 86 -16.24 -3.31 11.77
C HIS A 86 -17.67 -2.78 11.76
N VAL A 87 -18.40 -3.02 10.67
CA VAL A 87 -19.81 -2.63 10.53
C VAL A 87 -20.67 -3.83 10.87
N PHE A 88 -21.53 -3.67 11.89
CA PHE A 88 -22.41 -4.75 12.33
C PHE A 88 -23.27 -5.30 11.19
N GLY A 89 -23.30 -6.63 11.04
CA GLY A 89 -24.04 -7.33 10.00
C GLY A 89 -23.38 -7.33 8.61
N VAL A 90 -22.20 -6.71 8.44
CA VAL A 90 -21.44 -6.71 7.20
C VAL A 90 -20.21 -7.60 7.38
N PRO A 91 -20.12 -8.76 6.70
CA PRO A 91 -19.01 -9.71 6.91
C PRO A 91 -17.67 -9.20 6.35
N PHE A 92 -17.72 -8.45 5.25
CA PHE A 92 -16.56 -7.80 4.64
C PHE A 92 -17.03 -6.72 3.65
N THR A 93 -16.10 -5.84 3.28
CA THR A 93 -16.24 -4.89 2.18
C THR A 93 -15.20 -5.20 1.12
N ALA A 94 -15.64 -5.44 -0.12
CA ALA A 94 -14.73 -5.51 -1.26
C ALA A 94 -14.38 -4.09 -1.72
N ARG A 95 -13.08 -3.80 -1.84
CA ARG A 95 -12.57 -2.53 -2.37
C ARG A 95 -11.95 -2.76 -3.74
N PHE A 96 -12.48 -2.06 -4.73
CA PHE A 96 -11.95 -2.02 -6.10
C PHE A 96 -11.22 -0.69 -6.30
N ALA A 97 -9.95 -0.77 -6.67
CA ALA A 97 -9.15 0.40 -7.00
C ALA A 97 -8.77 0.40 -8.49
N THR A 98 -8.25 1.54 -8.92
CA THR A 98 -7.67 1.72 -10.25
C THR A 98 -6.43 0.85 -10.45
N GLN A 99 -5.88 0.90 -11.67
CA GLN A 99 -4.69 0.12 -12.03
C GLN A 99 -3.52 0.40 -11.08
N VAL A 100 -2.85 -0.65 -10.62
CA VAL A 100 -1.60 -0.58 -9.87
C VAL A 100 -0.48 -0.13 -10.81
N LEU A 101 0.21 0.93 -10.41
CA LEU A 101 1.32 1.54 -11.15
C LEU A 101 2.68 1.12 -10.57
N SER A 102 2.78 0.98 -9.24
CA SER A 102 3.99 0.49 -8.58
C SER A 102 3.65 -0.23 -7.27
N ILE A 103 4.55 -1.12 -6.87
CA ILE A 103 4.55 -1.80 -5.57
C ILE A 103 5.97 -1.69 -5.02
N ASP A 104 6.13 -0.82 -4.02
CA ASP A 104 7.41 -0.47 -3.44
C ASP A 104 7.48 -1.05 -2.01
N PRO A 105 8.46 -1.90 -1.67
CA PRO A 105 8.66 -2.30 -0.28
C PRO A 105 9.05 -1.09 0.56
N VAL A 106 8.45 -0.96 1.74
CA VAL A 106 8.76 0.11 2.69
C VAL A 106 9.18 -0.49 4.03
N ALA A 107 10.04 0.24 4.75
CA ALA A 107 10.43 -0.19 6.09
C ALA A 107 9.20 -0.26 7.00
N SER A 108 9.06 -1.37 7.73
CA SER A 108 8.15 -1.44 8.86
C SER A 108 8.59 -0.40 9.91
N PRO A 109 7.67 0.37 10.50
CA PRO A 109 8.01 1.23 11.62
C PRO A 109 8.44 0.36 12.82
N GLY A 110 9.74 0.32 13.07
CA GLY A 110 10.42 -0.41 14.16
C GLY A 110 11.78 -0.88 13.65
N VAL A 111 12.88 -0.14 13.80
CA VAL A 111 13.50 0.27 15.07
C VAL A 111 13.91 1.75 14.98
N GLU A 112 13.16 2.67 15.61
CA GLU A 112 13.80 3.91 16.04
C GLU A 112 14.73 3.50 17.19
N ALA A 113 16.03 3.67 16.99
CA ALA A 113 17.02 3.46 18.04
C ALA A 113 16.59 4.29 19.24
N ALA A 114 16.30 3.62 20.36
CA ALA A 114 16.34 4.27 21.65
C ALA A 114 17.72 4.92 21.78
N GLN A 115 17.75 6.25 21.82
CA GLN A 115 18.86 7.04 22.34
C GLN A 115 18.47 7.56 23.71
#